data_AF-A0A2D9C7E8-F1
#
_entry.id   AF-A0A2D9C7E8-F1
#
_cell.length_a   1.000
_cell.length_b   1.000
_cell.length_c   1.000
_cell.angle_alpha   90.00
_cell.angle_beta   90.00
_cell.angle_gamma   90.00
#
_symmetry.space_group_name_H-M   'P 1'
#
loop_
_entity.id
_entity.type
_entity.pdbx_description
1 polymer ?
#
loop_
_entity_poly.entity_id
_entity_poly.type
_entity_poly.pdbx_seq_one_letter_code
_entity_poly.pdbx_strand_id
1 'polypeptide(L)'
;MITLAYTPFIDALPLHEAWFLLIVPMTIFLAIGYKAVRCSNMKHYPKEVVIFIVQILGVMALLAIGFTIFVNVLVPMIAPMSS
;
A
#
# COMPACT_ATOMS: atom_id res chain seq x y z
N MET A 1 -6.80 17.50 -29.66
CA MET A 1 -5.53 16.75 -29.82
C MET A 1 -5.87 15.28 -29.89
N ILE A 2 -5.18 14.56 -30.78
CA ILE A 2 -5.47 13.17 -31.19
C ILE A 2 -5.35 12.22 -29.99
N THR A 3 -6.45 11.62 -29.58
CA THR A 3 -6.57 10.65 -28.47
C THR A 3 -6.15 9.22 -28.85
N LEU A 4 -5.55 9.02 -30.02
CA LEU A 4 -5.39 7.71 -30.66
C LEU A 4 -3.95 7.15 -30.66
N ALA A 5 -3.01 7.82 -30.01
CA ALA A 5 -1.61 7.38 -29.94
C ALA A 5 -1.14 7.05 -28.51
N TYR A 6 -2.06 6.61 -27.64
CA TYR A 6 -1.63 5.95 -26.40
C TYR A 6 -1.10 4.56 -26.74
N THR A 7 0.18 4.33 -26.48
CA THR A 7 0.83 3.03 -26.64
C THR A 7 0.93 2.35 -25.28
N PRO A 8 0.06 1.36 -24.98
CA PRO A 8 0.12 0.66 -23.71
C PRO A 8 1.53 0.09 -23.48
N PHE A 9 2.03 0.18 -22.24
CA PHE A 9 3.37 -0.27 -21.81
C PHE A 9 4.57 0.59 -22.26
N ILE A 10 4.44 1.38 -23.33
CA ILE A 10 5.47 2.36 -23.74
C ILE A 10 5.19 3.71 -23.09
N ASP A 11 3.92 4.15 -23.13
CA ASP A 11 3.48 5.36 -22.44
C ASP A 11 3.06 5.02 -21.01
N ALA A 12 3.57 5.79 -20.05
CA ALA A 12 3.20 5.64 -18.65
C ALA A 12 1.72 5.95 -18.45
N LEU A 13 1.03 5.10 -17.68
CA LEU A 13 -0.33 5.39 -17.24
C LEU A 13 -0.32 6.69 -16.40
N PRO A 14 -1.22 7.65 -16.65
CA PRO A 14 -1.31 8.91 -15.91
C PRO A 14 -2.00 8.69 -14.54
N LEU A 15 -1.56 7.69 -13.78
CA LEU A 15 -2.07 7.32 -12.46
C LEU A 15 -1.17 7.79 -11.33
N HIS A 16 -0.21 8.67 -11.62
CA HIS A 16 0.77 9.12 -10.64
C HIS A 16 0.09 9.81 -9.44
N GLU A 17 -0.95 10.61 -9.64
CA GLU A 17 -1.65 11.26 -8.51
C GLU A 17 -2.51 10.28 -7.69
N ALA A 18 -2.94 9.19 -8.31
CA ALA A 18 -3.80 8.18 -7.70
C ALA A 18 -3.04 6.90 -7.31
N TRP A 19 -1.70 6.95 -7.23
CA TRP A 19 -0.84 5.79 -7.01
C TRP A 19 -1.22 4.99 -5.75
N PHE A 20 -1.63 5.69 -4.69
CA PHE A 20 -2.03 5.09 -3.43
C PHE A 20 -3.29 4.22 -3.55
N LEU A 21 -4.18 4.50 -4.50
CA LEU A 21 -5.36 3.67 -4.76
C LEU A 21 -4.97 2.31 -5.34
N LEU A 22 -3.85 2.21 -6.06
CA LEU A 22 -3.36 0.95 -6.63
C LEU A 22 -2.83 -0.02 -5.56
N ILE A 23 -2.54 0.47 -4.34
CA ILE A 23 -2.13 -0.36 -3.21
C ILE A 23 -3.26 -1.31 -2.81
N VAL A 24 -4.50 -0.83 -2.76
CA VAL A 24 -5.66 -1.62 -2.33
C VAL A 24 -5.87 -2.88 -3.18
N PRO A 25 -6.02 -2.80 -4.53
CA PRO A 25 -6.18 -3.99 -5.36
C PRO A 25 -4.93 -4.88 -5.29
N MET A 26 -3.72 -4.30 -5.26
CA MET A 26 -2.49 -5.08 -5.13
C MET A 26 -2.47 -5.91 -3.84
N THR A 27 -2.83 -5.32 -2.70
CA THR A 27 -2.91 -6.02 -1.41
C THR A 27 -3.97 -7.11 -1.43
N ILE A 28 -5.12 -6.89 -2.09
CA ILE A 28 -6.16 -7.91 -2.25
C ILE A 28 -5.62 -9.12 -3.03
N PHE A 29 -5.01 -8.89 -4.19
CA PHE A 29 -4.46 -9.98 -5.00
C PHE A 29 -3.33 -10.71 -4.28
N LEU A 30 -2.45 -9.98 -3.59
CA LEU A 30 -1.39 -10.56 -2.77
C LEU A 30 -1.97 -11.44 -1.66
N ALA A 31 -3.00 -10.97 -0.96
CA ALA A 31 -3.62 -11.72 0.13
C ALA A 31 -4.29 -13.00 -0.35
N ILE A 32 -5.00 -12.93 -1.48
CA ILE A 32 -5.61 -14.09 -2.15
C ILE A 32 -4.51 -15.10 -2.52
N GLY A 33 -3.48 -14.66 -3.25
CA GLY A 33 -2.40 -15.54 -3.71
C GLY A 33 -1.62 -16.18 -2.55
N TYR A 34 -1.27 -15.40 -1.53
CA TYR A 34 -0.53 -15.89 -0.38
C TYR A 34 -1.35 -16.88 0.47
N LYS A 35 -2.60 -16.53 0.81
CA LYS A 35 -3.44 -17.41 1.64
C LYS A 35 -3.92 -18.64 0.89
N ALA A 36 -3.97 -18.62 -0.44
CA ALA A 36 -4.33 -19.80 -1.23
C ALA A 36 -3.34 -20.95 -0.98
N VAL A 37 -2.06 -20.64 -0.81
CA VAL A 37 -1.00 -21.64 -0.59
C VAL A 37 -0.77 -21.90 0.91
N ARG A 38 -0.98 -20.89 1.76
CA ARG A 38 -0.59 -20.94 3.18
C ARG A 38 -1.73 -21.27 4.15
N CYS A 39 -2.99 -21.21 3.71
CA CYS A 39 -4.12 -21.51 4.59
C CYS A 39 -4.22 -23.02 4.89
N SER A 40 -4.30 -23.38 6.16
CA SER A 40 -4.42 -24.79 6.57
C SER A 40 -5.85 -25.33 6.46
N ASN A 41 -6.86 -24.46 6.52
CA ASN A 41 -8.27 -24.85 6.47
C ASN A 41 -9.06 -23.93 5.54
N MET A 42 -9.53 -24.49 4.42
CA MET A 42 -10.24 -23.73 3.39
C MET A 42 -11.55 -23.11 3.89
N LYS A 43 -12.16 -23.60 4.97
CA LYS A 43 -13.35 -22.98 5.58
C LYS A 43 -13.06 -21.58 6.15
N HIS A 44 -11.83 -21.35 6.62
CA HIS A 44 -11.42 -20.06 7.19
C HIS A 44 -10.77 -19.14 6.17
N TYR A 45 -10.47 -19.65 4.96
CA TYR A 45 -9.80 -18.91 3.90
C TYR A 45 -10.35 -17.50 3.64
N PRO A 46 -11.65 -17.27 3.38
CA PRO A 46 -12.14 -15.92 3.09
C PRO A 46 -11.94 -14.96 4.27
N LYS A 47 -12.12 -15.45 5.51
CA LYS A 47 -11.88 -14.67 6.72
C LYS A 47 -10.40 -14.33 6.88
N GLU A 48 -9.52 -15.30 6.64
CA GLU A 48 -8.07 -15.12 6.73
C GLU A 48 -7.53 -14.15 5.67
N VAL A 49 -8.08 -14.17 4.46
CA VAL A 49 -7.75 -13.20 3.39
C VAL A 49 -8.12 -11.78 3.83
N VAL A 50 -9.35 -11.58 4.31
CA VAL A 50 -9.81 -10.26 4.78
C VAL A 50 -8.97 -9.75 5.94
N ILE A 51 -8.69 -10.59 6.94
CA ILE A 51 -7.81 -10.24 8.06
C ILE A 51 -6.43 -9.83 7.55
N PHE A 52 -5.87 -10.58 6.61
CA PHE A 52 -4.54 -10.30 6.09
C PHE A 52 -4.48 -9.00 5.28
N ILE A 53 -5.52 -8.67 4.51
CA ILE A 53 -5.66 -7.38 3.83
C ILE A 53 -5.65 -6.23 4.84
N VAL A 54 -6.48 -6.33 5.88
CA VAL A 54 -6.57 -5.31 6.94
C VAL A 54 -5.25 -5.17 7.68
N GLN A 55 -4.54 -6.28 7.95
CA GLN A 55 -3.22 -6.25 8.58
C GLN A 55 -2.19 -5.52 7.72
N ILE A 56 -2.10 -5.82 6.43
CA ILE A 56 -1.14 -5.17 5.53
C ILE A 56 -1.43 -3.66 5.45
N LEU A 57 -2.67 -3.28 5.17
CA LEU A 57 -3.05 -1.87 5.06
C LEU A 57 -2.89 -1.13 6.39
N GLY A 58 -3.26 -1.78 7.51
CA GLY A 58 -3.13 -1.23 8.85
C GLY A 58 -1.68 -1.00 9.25
N VAL A 59 -0.79 -1.95 8.99
CA VAL A 59 0.65 -1.81 9.25
C VAL A 59 1.27 -0.72 8.38
N MET A 60 0.89 -0.64 7.10
CA MET A 60 1.35 0.44 6.21
C MET A 60 0.92 1.82 6.73
N ALA A 61 -0.34 1.98 7.13
CA ALA A 61 -0.83 3.22 7.70
C ALA A 61 -0.11 3.58 9.00
N LEU A 62 0.09 2.59 9.89
CA LEU A 62 0.81 2.78 11.15
C LEU A 62 2.26 3.21 10.90
N LEU A 63 2.95 2.57 9.96
CA LEU A 63 4.32 2.95 9.56
C LEU A 63 4.37 4.38 9.01
N ALA A 64 3.42 4.76 8.16
CA ALA A 64 3.35 6.12 7.63
C ALA A 64 3.20 7.16 8.77
N ILE A 65 2.24 6.92 9.68
CA ILE A 65 2.02 7.78 10.85
C ILE A 65 3.27 7.82 11.73
N GLY A 66 3.87 6.68 12.02
CA GLY A 66 5.10 6.58 12.82
C GLY A 66 6.24 7.37 12.20
N PHE A 67 6.39 7.32 10.88
CA PHE A 67 7.42 8.08 10.16
C PHE A 67 7.14 9.60 10.21
N THR A 68 5.88 10.00 10.04
CA THR A 68 5.48 11.42 10.19
C THR A 68 5.77 11.95 11.59
N ILE A 69 5.44 11.19 12.63
CA ILE A 69 5.76 11.55 14.01
C ILE A 69 7.29 11.61 14.21
N PHE A 70 8.02 10.64 13.67
CA PHE A 70 9.46 10.60 13.76
C PHE A 70 10.11 11.84 13.15
N VAL A 71 9.74 12.20 11.91
CA VAL A 71 10.33 13.35 11.21
C VAL A 71 9.90 14.68 11.83
N ASN A 72 8.63 14.84 12.20
CA ASN A 72 8.12 16.14 12.64
C ASN A 72 8.29 16.41 14.14
N VAL A 73 8.47 15.37 14.96
CA VAL A 73 8.52 15.50 16.43
C VAL A 73 9.87 15.05 16.97
N LEU A 74 10.32 13.83 16.62
CA LEU A 74 11.56 13.29 17.18
C LEU A 74 12.80 13.99 16.62
N VAL A 75 12.87 14.23 15.30
CA VAL A 75 14.04 14.89 14.68
C VAL A 75 14.27 16.30 15.24
N PRO A 76 13.28 17.23 15.32
CA PRO A 76 13.49 18.56 15.88
C PRO A 76 13.84 18.55 17.37
N MET A 77 13.38 17.55 18.12
CA MET A 77 13.68 17.40 19.54
C MET A 77 15.14 16.98 19.79
N ILE A 78 15.70 16.14 18.90
CA ILE A 78 17.06 15.58 19.03
C ILE A 78 18.10 16.52 18.40
N ALA A 79 17.78 17.11 17.25
CA ALA A 79 18.62 18.05 16.52
C ALA A 79 17.81 19.29 16.17
N PRO A 80 17.65 20.23 17.13
CA PRO A 80 16.97 21.48 16.84
C PRO A 80 17.78 22.25 15.81
N MET A 81 17.35 22.18 14.55
CA MET A 81 17.88 23.04 13.50
C MET A 81 17.44 24.45 13.83
N SER A 82 18.40 25.33 14.15
CA SER A 82 18.13 26.75 14.31
C SER A 82 17.59 27.26 12.98
N SER A 83 16.32 27.68 12.99
CA SER A 83 15.69 28.44 11.92
C SER A 83 16.54 29.63 11.50
#